data_AF-A0A7Y5T632-F1
#
_entry.id   AF-A0A7Y5T632-F1
#
_cell.length_a   1.000
_cell.length_b   1.000
_cell.length_c   1.000
_cell.angle_alpha   90.00
_cell.angle_beta   90.00
_cell.angle_gamma   90.00
#
_symmetry.space_group_name_H-M   'P 1'
#
loop_
_entity.id
_entity.type
_entity.pdbx_description
1 polymer ?
#
loop_
_entity_poly.entity_id
_entity_poly.type
_entity_poly.pdbx_seq_one_letter_code
_entity_poly.pdbx_strand_id
1 'polypeptide(L)'
;MAQRARRWRSGAAATAALGLALTACSGAKVGEDNAGAGGGPGECGTFNLAVSPWVGYEANAAVIAHVAEKELGCNVVQKDLKAEIGWQGFESGEVDAIVENWGHDDLKKKYITEQKTAVNLGPTGNKGIIGWYIPPWIAKQYPDITDWRNLDKYAAKFKTSESGSKGQLLDGDPSYQTNDEALVKNLKLDFKVVYAGSETALLQAFRDAEKNKKWVIG
;
A
#
# COMPACT_ATOMS: atom_id res chain seq x y z
N MET A 1 79.16 6.46 -19.05
CA MET A 1 79.31 7.71 -19.83
C MET A 1 77.94 8.05 -20.41
N ALA A 2 77.25 9.03 -19.83
CA ALA A 2 76.97 10.37 -20.41
C ALA A 2 75.78 10.32 -21.40
N GLN A 3 74.69 11.12 -21.36
CA GLN A 3 74.21 12.32 -20.66
C GLN A 3 72.65 12.29 -20.69
N ARG A 4 71.93 12.58 -19.60
CA ARG A 4 71.20 13.83 -19.29
C ARG A 4 70.47 14.57 -20.45
N ALA A 5 69.13 14.46 -20.42
CA ALA A 5 68.15 15.53 -20.11
C ALA A 5 67.58 16.48 -21.20
N ARG A 6 66.25 16.68 -21.03
CA ARG A 6 65.38 17.87 -21.24
C ARG A 6 64.73 18.09 -22.63
N ARG A 7 63.39 17.93 -22.70
CA ARG A 7 62.32 19.00 -22.70
C ARG A 7 61.92 19.35 -24.15
N TRP A 8 60.68 19.61 -24.57
CA TRP A 8 59.37 19.87 -23.95
C TRP A 8 58.35 20.00 -25.11
N ARG A 9 57.04 20.01 -24.77
CA ARG A 9 55.85 20.52 -25.50
C ARG A 9 55.05 19.48 -26.28
N SER A 10 53.88 19.04 -25.80
CA SER A 10 52.60 19.73 -25.54
C SER A 10 51.61 19.28 -26.62
N GLY A 11 50.51 18.65 -26.20
CA GLY A 11 49.43 18.22 -27.09
C GLY A 11 48.50 17.26 -26.38
N ALA A 12 47.77 17.79 -25.37
CA ALA A 12 46.76 17.06 -24.63
C ALA A 12 45.49 16.87 -25.49
N ALA A 13 45.01 15.64 -25.58
CA ALA A 13 43.60 15.32 -25.86
C ALA A 13 43.33 13.88 -25.39
N ALA A 14 43.23 13.68 -24.08
CA ALA A 14 42.68 12.46 -23.51
C ALA A 14 41.19 12.71 -23.22
N THR A 15 40.33 12.29 -24.14
CA THR A 15 38.88 12.17 -23.89
C THR A 15 38.66 11.03 -22.91
N ALA A 16 38.52 11.37 -21.63
CA ALA A 16 38.05 10.44 -20.60
C ALA A 16 36.52 10.36 -20.66
N ALA A 17 35.99 9.37 -21.37
CA ALA A 17 34.60 8.97 -21.21
C ALA A 17 34.49 8.08 -19.96
N LEU A 18 34.33 8.70 -18.78
CA LEU A 18 33.91 7.97 -17.59
C LEU A 18 32.43 7.64 -17.71
N GLY A 19 32.13 6.33 -17.76
CA GLY A 19 30.79 5.81 -17.60
C GLY A 19 30.23 6.11 -16.22
N LEU A 20 29.01 6.66 -16.20
CA LEU A 20 28.15 6.72 -15.03
C LEU A 20 26.97 5.78 -15.29
N ALA A 21 27.14 4.51 -14.96
CA ALA A 21 26.03 3.60 -14.74
C ALA A 21 25.42 3.94 -13.38
N LEU A 22 24.41 4.82 -13.38
CA LEU A 22 23.56 5.04 -12.22
C LEU A 22 22.48 3.96 -12.20
N THR A 23 22.72 2.92 -11.41
CA THR A 23 21.66 2.06 -10.88
C THR A 23 20.74 2.93 -10.01
N ALA A 24 19.63 3.41 -10.58
CA ALA A 24 18.58 4.07 -9.83
C ALA A 24 17.77 3.00 -9.09
N CYS A 25 17.83 3.04 -7.77
CA CYS A 25 16.87 2.38 -6.91
C CYS A 25 15.49 3.01 -7.12
N SER A 26 14.50 2.13 -7.21
CA SER A 26 13.06 2.38 -7.29
C SER A 26 12.56 3.47 -6.34
N GLY A 27 12.12 4.58 -6.92
CA GLY A 27 11.11 5.47 -6.34
C GLY A 27 10.09 5.71 -7.45
N ALA A 28 8.92 5.09 -7.34
CA ALA A 28 7.83 5.32 -8.28
C ALA A 28 7.45 6.80 -8.22
N LYS A 29 7.94 7.57 -9.19
CA LYS A 29 7.39 8.88 -9.52
C LYS A 29 6.32 8.65 -10.55
N VAL A 30 5.13 9.13 -10.21
CA VAL A 30 4.00 9.24 -11.11
C VAL A 30 4.34 10.41 -12.06
N GLY A 31 4.52 10.13 -13.36
CA GLY A 31 4.77 11.18 -14.38
C GLY A 31 5.67 10.89 -15.59
N GLU A 32 6.06 9.65 -15.93
CA GLU A 32 6.92 9.41 -17.13
C GLU A 32 6.28 8.74 -18.34
N ASP A 33 5.01 8.32 -18.29
CA ASP A 33 4.35 7.74 -19.47
C ASP A 33 3.23 8.63 -20.01
N ASN A 34 3.43 9.07 -21.25
CA ASN A 34 2.57 9.95 -22.04
C ASN A 34 1.08 9.59 -21.94
N ALA A 35 0.30 10.47 -21.30
CA ALA A 35 -1.16 10.49 -21.40
C ALA A 35 -1.57 10.96 -22.81
N GLY A 36 -1.76 10.00 -23.72
CA GLY A 36 -2.42 10.25 -25.00
C GLY A 36 -3.92 10.42 -24.80
N ALA A 37 -4.39 11.66 -24.67
CA ALA A 37 -5.80 12.01 -24.80
C ALA A 37 -6.20 11.89 -26.28
N GLY A 38 -6.89 10.81 -26.65
CA GLY A 38 -7.31 10.57 -28.03
C GLY A 38 -8.38 9.49 -28.17
N GLY A 39 -9.55 9.70 -27.56
CA GLY A 39 -10.76 8.94 -27.87
C GLY A 39 -11.82 9.87 -28.46
N GLY A 40 -12.28 9.59 -29.68
CA GLY A 40 -13.41 10.31 -30.27
C GLY A 40 -14.71 10.05 -29.49
N PRO A 41 -15.76 10.87 -29.67
CA PRO A 41 -17.04 10.66 -29.00
C PRO A 41 -17.64 9.30 -29.39
N GLY A 42 -17.57 8.32 -28.48
CA GLY A 42 -18.13 6.98 -28.66
C GLY A 42 -17.22 5.81 -28.27
N GLU A 43 -15.90 6.01 -28.12
CA GLU A 43 -14.98 4.96 -27.64
C GLU A 43 -14.52 5.27 -26.20
N CYS A 44 -14.56 4.26 -25.32
CA CYS A 44 -14.25 4.44 -23.89
C CYS A 44 -12.81 4.95 -23.63
N GLY A 45 -11.88 4.75 -24.57
CA GLY A 45 -10.50 5.21 -24.45
C GLY A 45 -9.72 4.45 -23.37
N THR A 46 -8.66 5.07 -22.86
CA THR A 46 -7.87 4.50 -21.74
C THR A 46 -8.54 4.80 -20.42
N PHE A 47 -8.70 3.79 -19.56
CA PHE A 47 -9.25 3.91 -18.22
C PHE A 47 -8.19 3.54 -17.17
N ASN A 48 -7.66 4.54 -16.47
CA ASN A 48 -6.62 4.39 -15.45
C ASN A 48 -7.25 4.11 -14.08
N LEU A 49 -7.20 2.86 -13.65
CA LEU A 49 -7.77 2.42 -12.38
C LEU A 49 -6.66 2.29 -11.33
N ALA A 50 -6.75 3.04 -10.23
CA ALA A 50 -5.86 2.81 -9.09
C ALA A 50 -6.17 1.44 -8.47
N VAL A 51 -5.15 0.74 -7.97
CA VAL A 51 -5.26 -0.53 -7.24
C VAL A 51 -4.36 -0.46 -6.01
N SER A 52 -4.96 -0.43 -4.83
CA SER A 52 -4.22 -0.37 -3.56
C SER A 52 -3.89 -1.78 -3.04
N PRO A 53 -2.86 -1.94 -2.20
CA PRO A 53 -2.20 -3.23 -1.99
C PRO A 53 -2.97 -4.13 -0.99
N TRP A 54 -4.23 -4.42 -1.28
CA TRP A 54 -5.05 -5.43 -0.63
C TRP A 54 -5.88 -6.18 -1.67
N VAL A 55 -5.96 -7.50 -1.52
CA VAL A 55 -6.52 -8.45 -2.51
C VAL A 55 -8.01 -8.21 -2.76
N GLY A 56 -8.73 -7.66 -1.77
CA GLY A 56 -10.11 -7.21 -1.97
C GLY A 56 -10.24 -6.16 -3.08
N TYR A 57 -9.28 -5.23 -3.18
CA TYR A 57 -9.22 -4.26 -4.25
C TYR A 57 -9.01 -4.94 -5.59
N GLU A 58 -8.02 -5.82 -5.69
CA GLU A 58 -7.68 -6.54 -6.92
C GLU A 58 -8.90 -7.29 -7.49
N ALA A 59 -9.70 -7.90 -6.60
CA ALA A 59 -10.93 -8.58 -7.00
C ALA A 59 -11.96 -7.62 -7.62
N ASN A 60 -12.19 -6.45 -7.01
CA ASN A 60 -13.07 -5.43 -7.59
C ASN A 60 -12.52 -4.91 -8.92
N ALA A 61 -11.22 -4.60 -8.96
CA ALA A 61 -10.55 -4.07 -10.14
C ALA A 61 -10.63 -5.07 -11.30
N ALA A 62 -10.49 -6.36 -11.04
CA ALA A 62 -10.63 -7.41 -12.05
C ALA A 62 -12.04 -7.44 -12.66
N VAL A 63 -13.09 -7.34 -11.84
CA VAL A 63 -14.49 -7.30 -12.34
C VAL A 63 -14.74 -6.03 -13.15
N ILE A 64 -14.30 -4.88 -12.66
CA ILE A 64 -14.47 -3.59 -13.34
C ILE A 64 -13.71 -3.59 -14.67
N ALA A 65 -12.45 -4.04 -14.66
CA ALA A 65 -11.65 -4.15 -15.85
C ALA A 65 -12.31 -5.07 -16.88
N HIS A 66 -12.81 -6.23 -16.45
CA HIS A 66 -13.51 -7.15 -17.35
C HIS A 66 -14.71 -6.50 -18.04
N VAL A 67 -15.59 -5.81 -17.31
CA VAL A 67 -16.76 -5.14 -17.90
C VAL A 67 -16.32 -3.98 -18.80
N ALA A 68 -15.38 -3.15 -18.35
CA ALA A 68 -14.87 -2.02 -19.11
C ALA A 68 -14.24 -2.46 -20.45
N GLU A 69 -13.42 -3.51 -20.44
CA GLU A 69 -12.78 -4.04 -21.65
C GLU A 69 -13.77 -4.75 -22.58
N LYS A 70 -14.65 -5.60 -22.03
CA LYS A 70 -15.48 -6.51 -22.83
C LYS A 70 -16.79 -5.89 -23.30
N GLU A 71 -17.39 -5.04 -22.48
CA GLU A 71 -18.72 -4.47 -22.76
C GLU A 71 -18.64 -3.01 -23.23
N LEU A 72 -17.61 -2.27 -22.80
CA LEU A 72 -17.47 -0.84 -23.08
C LEU A 72 -16.31 -0.50 -24.03
N GLY A 73 -15.44 -1.47 -24.35
CA GLY A 73 -14.31 -1.28 -25.25
C GLY A 73 -13.20 -0.37 -24.72
N CYS A 74 -13.06 -0.27 -23.39
CA CYS A 74 -11.99 0.51 -22.75
C CYS A 74 -10.64 -0.22 -22.85
N ASN A 75 -9.54 0.54 -22.90
CA ASN A 75 -8.20 0.07 -22.60
C ASN A 75 -7.91 0.31 -21.12
N VAL A 76 -8.03 -0.71 -20.27
CA VAL A 76 -7.89 -0.54 -18.82
C VAL A 76 -6.43 -0.64 -18.41
N VAL A 77 -5.94 0.39 -17.71
CA VAL A 77 -4.60 0.44 -17.13
C VAL A 77 -4.76 0.42 -15.61
N GLN A 78 -4.43 -0.71 -14.99
CA GLN A 78 -4.40 -0.82 -13.54
C GLN A 78 -3.07 -0.28 -13.01
N LYS A 79 -3.13 0.58 -12.00
CA LYS A 79 -1.97 1.24 -11.40
C LYS A 79 -1.86 0.87 -9.93
N ASP A 80 -0.82 0.12 -9.59
CA ASP A 80 -0.52 -0.26 -8.22
C ASP A 80 -0.07 0.97 -7.43
N LEU A 81 -0.97 1.51 -6.62
CA LEU A 81 -0.80 2.77 -5.91
C LEU A 81 -1.30 2.65 -4.47
N LYS A 82 -0.51 3.17 -3.53
CA LYS A 82 -1.00 3.40 -2.15
C LYS A 82 -2.22 4.31 -2.19
N ALA A 83 -3.14 4.12 -1.24
CA ALA A 83 -4.44 4.78 -1.23
C ALA A 83 -4.32 6.31 -1.39
N GLU A 84 -3.45 6.95 -0.60
CA GLU A 84 -3.24 8.40 -0.63
C GLU A 84 -2.60 8.88 -1.94
N ILE A 85 -1.76 8.05 -2.57
CA ILE A 85 -1.13 8.36 -3.85
C ILE A 85 -2.16 8.27 -4.98
N GLY A 86 -3.08 7.31 -4.93
CA GLY A 86 -4.19 7.21 -5.87
C GLY A 86 -4.97 8.53 -5.98
N TRP A 87 -5.23 9.19 -4.84
CA TRP A 87 -5.92 10.48 -4.81
C TRP A 87 -5.14 11.62 -5.49
N GLN A 88 -3.81 11.61 -5.41
CA GLN A 88 -2.98 12.64 -6.07
C GLN A 88 -3.06 12.55 -7.60
N GLY A 89 -3.30 11.35 -8.15
CA GLY A 89 -3.42 11.12 -9.58
C GLY A 89 -4.64 11.75 -10.26
N PHE A 90 -5.63 12.23 -9.49
CA PHE A 90 -6.80 12.91 -10.07
C PHE A 90 -6.45 14.27 -10.68
N GLU A 91 -5.52 15.03 -10.10
CA GLU A 91 -5.14 16.36 -10.61
C GLU A 91 -4.40 16.27 -11.95
N SER A 92 -3.59 15.22 -12.14
CA SER A 92 -2.80 15.00 -13.35
C SER A 92 -3.53 14.20 -14.43
N GLY A 93 -4.68 13.59 -14.10
CA GLY A 93 -5.38 12.66 -14.99
C GLY A 93 -4.70 11.29 -15.11
N GLU A 94 -3.79 10.96 -14.19
CA GLU A 94 -3.14 9.65 -14.16
C GLU A 94 -3.97 8.58 -13.46
N VAL A 95 -4.99 8.98 -12.71
CA VAL A 95 -6.00 8.10 -12.10
C VAL A 95 -7.37 8.63 -12.47
N ASP A 96 -8.19 7.76 -13.06
CA ASP A 96 -9.58 8.05 -13.42
C ASP A 96 -10.55 7.57 -12.35
N ALA A 97 -10.20 6.50 -11.62
CA ALA A 97 -11.06 5.94 -10.59
C ALA A 97 -10.30 5.36 -9.39
N ILE A 98 -10.91 5.53 -8.22
CA ILE A 98 -10.63 4.81 -6.98
C ILE A 98 -11.93 4.10 -6.58
N VAL A 99 -11.91 2.77 -6.52
CA VAL A 99 -13.13 1.95 -6.34
C VAL A 99 -13.23 1.34 -4.95
N GLU A 100 -12.14 1.35 -4.18
CA GLU A 100 -12.17 1.06 -2.74
C GLU A 100 -11.55 2.22 -1.96
N ASN A 101 -12.38 3.19 -1.59
CA ASN A 101 -11.97 4.27 -0.70
C ASN A 101 -12.42 4.00 0.75
N TRP A 102 -11.55 3.37 1.53
CA TRP A 102 -11.77 3.10 2.95
C TRP A 102 -11.38 4.32 3.81
N GLY A 103 -12.33 5.22 4.06
CA GLY A 103 -12.12 6.41 4.90
C GLY A 103 -11.75 7.67 4.11
N HIS A 104 -10.65 8.32 4.51
CA HIS A 104 -10.06 9.54 3.93
C HIS A 104 -11.04 10.72 3.76
N ASP A 105 -11.70 11.14 4.85
CA ASP A 105 -12.60 12.30 4.83
C ASP A 105 -11.89 13.60 4.42
N ASP A 106 -10.62 13.73 4.77
CA ASP A 106 -9.75 14.82 4.38
C ASP A 106 -9.47 14.83 2.85
N LEU A 107 -9.14 13.68 2.25
CA LEU A 107 -8.88 13.59 0.80
C LEU A 107 -10.17 13.80 0.00
N LYS A 108 -11.31 13.24 0.47
CA LYS A 108 -12.63 13.53 -0.13
C LYS A 108 -12.93 15.03 -0.11
N LYS A 109 -12.70 15.71 1.02
CA LYS A 109 -12.89 17.17 1.12
C LYS A 109 -12.02 17.90 0.11
N LYS A 110 -10.72 17.58 0.07
CA LYS A 110 -9.76 18.21 -0.84
C LYS A 110 -10.13 18.01 -2.31
N TYR A 111 -10.21 16.78 -2.80
CA TYR A 111 -10.32 16.49 -4.24
C TYR A 111 -11.76 16.60 -4.78
N ILE A 112 -12.78 16.29 -3.97
CA ILE A 112 -14.18 16.35 -4.42
C ILE A 112 -14.80 17.72 -4.18
N THR A 113 -14.63 18.28 -2.98
CA THR A 113 -15.35 19.50 -2.58
C THR A 113 -14.59 20.77 -2.96
N GLU A 114 -13.30 20.83 -2.62
CA GLU A 114 -12.49 22.04 -2.77
C GLU A 114 -11.94 22.17 -4.20
N GLN A 115 -11.27 21.14 -4.71
CA GLN A 115 -10.62 21.16 -6.02
C GLN A 115 -11.54 20.73 -7.17
N LYS A 116 -12.55 19.90 -6.87
CA LYS A 116 -13.51 19.35 -7.86
C LYS A 116 -12.84 18.60 -9.01
N THR A 117 -11.71 17.96 -8.74
CA THR A 117 -10.98 17.08 -9.66
C THR A 117 -11.49 15.64 -9.60
N ALA A 118 -12.26 15.30 -8.58
CA ALA A 118 -12.94 14.01 -8.44
C ALA A 118 -14.43 14.19 -8.13
N VAL A 119 -15.23 13.17 -8.42
CA VAL A 119 -16.65 13.10 -8.07
C VAL A 119 -16.95 11.79 -7.34
N ASN A 120 -17.89 11.83 -6.39
CA ASN A 120 -18.34 10.62 -5.72
C ASN A 120 -19.42 9.92 -6.56
N LEU A 121 -19.16 8.69 -7.02
CA LEU A 121 -20.09 7.88 -7.81
C LEU A 121 -20.96 6.93 -6.96
N GLY A 122 -20.86 7.00 -5.64
CA GLY A 122 -21.61 6.16 -4.71
C GLY A 122 -20.86 4.87 -4.31
N PRO A 123 -21.48 4.06 -3.44
CA PRO A 123 -20.86 2.84 -2.93
C PRO A 123 -20.84 1.72 -3.98
N THR A 124 -19.78 0.91 -3.97
CA THR A 124 -19.67 -0.31 -4.78
C THR A 124 -20.56 -1.45 -4.28
N GLY A 125 -21.13 -1.33 -3.09
CA GLY A 125 -21.98 -2.35 -2.45
C GLY A 125 -21.25 -3.29 -1.50
N ASN A 126 -19.92 -3.20 -1.41
CA ASN A 126 -19.12 -4.01 -0.49
C ASN A 126 -19.44 -3.69 0.97
N LYS A 127 -19.59 -4.74 1.79
CA LYS A 127 -19.74 -4.64 3.26
C LYS A 127 -18.48 -5.18 3.93
N GLY A 128 -17.56 -4.28 4.28
CA GLY A 128 -16.33 -4.61 4.99
C GLY A 128 -16.52 -4.58 6.51
N ILE A 129 -15.82 -5.47 7.21
CA ILE A 129 -15.69 -5.45 8.66
C ILE A 129 -14.19 -5.40 8.97
N ILE A 130 -13.76 -4.27 9.52
CA ILE A 130 -12.39 -4.05 9.98
C ILE A 130 -12.40 -4.16 11.50
N GLY A 131 -11.48 -4.95 12.05
CA GLY A 131 -11.34 -5.17 13.48
C GLY A 131 -10.18 -6.12 13.76
N TRP A 132 -9.93 -6.35 15.04
CA TRP A 132 -8.90 -7.27 15.48
C TRP A 132 -9.44 -8.70 15.55
N TYR A 133 -8.68 -9.62 14.98
CA TYR A 133 -9.00 -11.03 14.89
C TYR A 133 -7.95 -11.86 15.62
N ILE A 134 -8.37 -13.04 16.05
CA ILE A 134 -7.51 -14.07 16.64
C ILE A 134 -7.80 -15.41 15.96
N PRO A 135 -6.83 -16.34 15.93
CA PRO A 135 -7.09 -17.69 15.48
C PRO A 135 -8.23 -18.36 16.28
N PRO A 136 -9.11 -19.12 15.63
CA PRO A 136 -10.23 -19.81 16.28
C PRO A 136 -9.84 -20.64 17.50
N TRP A 137 -8.65 -21.24 17.50
CA TRP A 137 -8.19 -22.04 18.64
C TRP A 137 -7.99 -21.21 19.91
N ILE A 138 -7.59 -19.93 19.79
CA ILE A 138 -7.45 -19.03 20.95
C ILE A 138 -8.83 -18.74 21.52
N ALA A 139 -9.79 -18.36 20.68
CA ALA A 139 -11.16 -18.08 21.10
C ALA A 139 -11.83 -19.30 21.76
N LYS A 140 -11.56 -20.51 21.25
CA LYS A 140 -12.10 -21.75 21.84
C LYS A 140 -11.54 -22.05 23.23
N GLN A 141 -10.27 -21.76 23.46
CA GLN A 141 -9.58 -22.08 24.72
C GLN A 141 -9.68 -20.95 25.76
N TYR A 142 -9.77 -19.70 25.30
CA TYR A 142 -9.81 -18.48 26.11
C TYR A 142 -10.97 -17.58 25.63
N PRO A 143 -12.23 -17.99 25.83
CA PRO A 143 -13.37 -17.32 25.20
C PRO A 143 -13.55 -15.85 25.61
N ASP A 144 -13.13 -15.46 26.82
CA ASP A 144 -13.22 -14.07 27.30
C ASP A 144 -12.27 -13.10 26.57
N ILE A 145 -11.27 -13.61 25.84
CA ILE A 145 -10.34 -12.77 25.05
C ILE A 145 -11.03 -11.99 23.92
N THR A 146 -12.23 -12.42 23.52
CA THR A 146 -13.03 -11.75 22.47
C THR A 146 -13.62 -10.41 22.93
N ASP A 147 -13.58 -10.12 24.23
CA ASP A 147 -13.79 -8.77 24.77
C ASP A 147 -12.43 -8.08 24.91
N TRP A 148 -12.26 -6.96 24.20
CA TRP A 148 -11.00 -6.20 24.19
C TRP A 148 -10.50 -5.83 25.59
N ARG A 149 -11.41 -5.67 26.56
CA ARG A 149 -11.08 -5.35 27.96
C ARG A 149 -10.25 -6.42 28.65
N ASN A 150 -10.26 -7.64 28.12
CA ASN A 150 -9.53 -8.77 28.66
C ASN A 150 -8.16 -8.99 27.99
N LEU A 151 -7.81 -8.23 26.93
CA LEU A 151 -6.58 -8.44 26.17
C LEU A 151 -5.32 -8.38 27.03
N ASP A 152 -5.25 -7.44 27.98
CA ASP A 152 -4.07 -7.26 28.84
C ASP A 152 -3.80 -8.46 29.75
N LYS A 153 -4.81 -9.28 30.08
CA LYS A 153 -4.62 -10.55 30.79
C LYS A 153 -3.73 -11.52 29.99
N TYR A 154 -3.70 -11.37 28.67
CA TYR A 154 -3.02 -12.25 27.73
C TYR A 154 -1.84 -11.60 27.01
N ALA A 155 -1.55 -10.32 27.24
CA ALA A 155 -0.49 -9.57 26.56
C ALA A 155 0.86 -10.31 26.55
N ALA A 156 1.22 -10.95 27.67
CA ALA A 156 2.45 -11.73 27.78
C ALA A 156 2.55 -12.91 26.80
N LYS A 157 1.43 -13.46 26.35
CA LYS A 157 1.38 -14.57 25.39
C LYS A 157 1.57 -14.11 23.95
N PHE A 158 1.32 -12.83 23.65
CA PHE A 158 1.54 -12.22 22.35
C PHE A 158 2.91 -11.55 22.21
N LYS A 159 3.83 -11.71 23.17
CA LYS A 159 5.15 -11.07 23.12
C LYS A 159 6.01 -11.60 21.98
N THR A 160 6.68 -10.70 21.29
CA THR A 160 7.67 -10.98 20.25
C THR A 160 8.93 -10.15 20.48
N SER A 161 9.98 -10.39 19.68
CA SER A 161 11.17 -9.53 19.68
C SER A 161 10.86 -8.09 19.29
N GLU A 162 9.85 -7.88 18.44
CA GLU A 162 9.47 -6.61 17.86
C GLU A 162 8.59 -5.78 18.82
N SER A 163 7.85 -6.44 19.72
CA SER A 163 6.98 -5.82 20.72
C SER A 163 7.66 -5.56 22.08
N GLY A 164 8.84 -6.16 22.32
CA GLY A 164 9.61 -5.96 23.55
C GLY A 164 8.88 -6.50 24.78
N SER A 165 8.62 -5.63 25.77
CA SER A 165 7.95 -6.04 27.01
C SER A 165 6.42 -6.13 26.90
N LYS A 166 5.84 -5.75 25.75
CA LYS A 166 4.39 -5.70 25.49
C LYS A 166 3.93 -6.84 24.58
N GLY A 167 2.63 -7.13 24.56
CA GLY A 167 2.04 -7.99 23.52
C GLY A 167 2.15 -7.35 22.12
N GLN A 168 2.23 -8.17 21.08
CA GLN A 168 2.17 -7.72 19.69
C GLN A 168 0.72 -7.70 19.21
N LEU A 169 0.29 -6.58 18.63
CA LEU A 169 -0.85 -6.49 17.73
C LEU A 169 -0.28 -6.37 16.31
N LEU A 170 -0.50 -7.38 15.49
CA LEU A 170 0.09 -7.50 14.16
C LEU A 170 -0.83 -6.88 13.11
N ASP A 171 -0.50 -5.66 12.67
CA ASP A 171 -1.20 -4.96 11.60
C ASP A 171 -0.63 -5.39 10.22
N GLY A 172 -1.29 -5.01 9.13
CA GLY A 172 -0.94 -5.34 7.76
C GLY A 172 0.18 -4.49 7.17
N ASP A 173 -0.09 -3.86 6.03
CA ASP A 173 0.81 -2.91 5.39
C ASP A 173 0.77 -1.56 6.11
N PRO A 174 1.90 -0.88 6.35
CA PRO A 174 1.93 0.45 6.97
C PRO A 174 1.15 1.54 6.22
N SER A 175 0.80 1.33 4.96
CA SER A 175 -0.06 2.23 4.17
C SER A 175 -1.55 1.99 4.36
N TYR A 176 -1.96 1.00 5.14
CA TYR A 176 -3.37 0.81 5.45
C TYR A 176 -3.86 1.91 6.37
N GLN A 177 -5.06 2.41 6.08
CA GLN A 177 -5.73 3.37 6.95
C GLN A 177 -6.31 2.63 8.16
N THR A 178 -5.55 2.54 9.24
CA THR A 178 -5.96 1.89 10.49
C THR A 178 -6.02 2.90 11.64
N ASN A 179 -6.65 2.52 12.75
CA ASN A 179 -6.65 3.28 13.99
C ASN A 179 -5.91 2.54 15.11
N ASP A 180 -5.15 1.49 14.79
CA ASP A 180 -4.72 0.50 15.78
C ASP A 180 -3.76 1.09 16.81
N GLU A 181 -2.81 1.92 16.38
CA GLU A 181 -1.91 2.62 17.31
C GLU A 181 -2.66 3.57 18.24
N ALA A 182 -3.64 4.31 17.70
CA ALA A 182 -4.46 5.23 18.45
C ALA A 182 -5.36 4.47 19.46
N LEU A 183 -5.95 3.35 19.05
CA LEU A 183 -6.77 2.49 19.89
C LEU A 183 -5.93 1.87 21.01
N VAL A 184 -4.80 1.24 20.70
CA VAL A 184 -3.87 0.67 21.70
C VAL A 184 -3.46 1.73 22.73
N LYS A 185 -3.10 2.94 22.27
CA LYS A 185 -2.72 4.05 23.16
C LYS A 185 -3.87 4.54 24.03
N ASN A 186 -5.03 4.84 23.43
CA ASN A 186 -6.14 5.48 24.12
C ASN A 186 -6.89 4.51 25.04
N LEU A 187 -6.92 3.22 24.69
CA LEU A 187 -7.46 2.15 25.53
C LEU A 187 -6.46 1.66 26.60
N LYS A 188 -5.23 2.18 26.58
CA LYS A 188 -4.14 1.85 27.51
C LYS A 188 -3.77 0.36 27.55
N LEU A 189 -3.83 -0.29 26.39
CA LEU A 189 -3.51 -1.71 26.27
C LEU A 189 -2.00 -1.95 26.45
N ASP A 190 -1.64 -3.08 27.05
CA ASP A 190 -0.26 -3.57 27.17
C ASP A 190 0.23 -4.22 25.86
N PHE A 191 -0.08 -3.55 24.75
CA PHE A 191 0.24 -3.99 23.39
C PHE A 191 1.07 -2.93 22.66
N LYS A 192 1.78 -3.38 21.63
CA LYS A 192 2.45 -2.56 20.63
C LYS A 192 2.01 -3.03 19.25
N VAL A 193 1.63 -2.08 18.40
CA VAL A 193 1.37 -2.37 16.99
C VAL A 193 2.69 -2.66 16.28
N VAL A 194 2.71 -3.73 15.52
CA VAL A 194 3.82 -4.15 14.66
C VAL A 194 3.23 -4.44 13.29
N TYR A 195 3.83 -3.90 12.23
CA TYR A 195 3.33 -4.10 10.87
C TYR A 195 3.98 -5.33 10.24
N ALA A 196 3.15 -6.21 9.68
CA ALA A 196 3.58 -7.36 8.90
C ALA A 196 4.22 -6.94 7.56
N GLY A 197 3.89 -5.74 7.07
CA GLY A 197 4.43 -5.16 5.84
C GLY A 197 3.65 -5.50 4.57
N SER A 198 2.65 -6.39 4.66
CA SER A 198 1.69 -6.69 3.57
C SER A 198 0.53 -7.54 4.10
N GLU A 199 -0.62 -7.54 3.41
CA GLU A 199 -1.71 -8.50 3.67
C GLU A 199 -1.23 -9.96 3.57
N THR A 200 -0.35 -10.27 2.61
CA THR A 200 0.19 -11.63 2.45
C THR A 200 0.95 -12.07 3.69
N ALA A 201 1.82 -11.22 4.24
CA ALA A 201 2.57 -11.53 5.46
C ALA A 201 1.64 -11.68 6.68
N LEU A 202 0.63 -10.81 6.80
CA LEU A 202 -0.38 -10.89 7.86
C LEU A 202 -1.15 -12.22 7.79
N LEU A 203 -1.68 -12.58 6.61
CA LEU A 203 -2.39 -13.84 6.39
C LEU A 203 -1.52 -15.07 6.66
N GLN A 204 -0.23 -15.03 6.29
CA GLN A 204 0.71 -16.11 6.59
C GLN A 204 0.93 -16.27 8.09
N ALA A 205 1.05 -15.18 8.84
CA ALA A 205 1.15 -15.23 10.30
C ALA A 205 -0.08 -15.88 10.94
N PHE A 206 -1.29 -15.54 10.48
CA PHE A 206 -2.53 -16.17 10.96
C PHE A 206 -2.65 -17.65 10.58
N ARG A 207 -2.26 -18.02 9.36
CA ARG A 207 -2.24 -19.43 8.92
C ARG A 207 -1.26 -20.27 9.74
N ASP A 208 -0.07 -19.74 9.98
CA ASP A 208 0.95 -20.37 10.83
C ASP A 208 0.46 -20.49 12.28
N ALA A 209 -0.14 -19.43 12.81
CA ALA A 209 -0.72 -19.41 14.14
C ALA A 209 -1.85 -20.43 14.31
N GLU A 210 -2.73 -20.60 13.33
CA GLU A 210 -3.78 -21.62 13.37
C GLU A 210 -3.19 -23.03 13.29
N LYS A 211 -2.24 -23.26 12.39
CA LYS A 211 -1.61 -24.58 12.19
C LYS A 211 -0.80 -25.02 13.40
N ASN A 212 0.04 -24.12 13.92
CA ASN A 212 1.05 -24.43 14.94
C ASN A 212 0.65 -23.93 16.35
N LYS A 213 -0.58 -23.46 16.52
CA LYS A 213 -1.12 -22.95 17.80
C LYS A 213 -0.24 -21.85 18.41
N LYS A 214 0.27 -20.96 17.56
CA LYS A 214 1.03 -19.77 17.99
C LYS A 214 0.10 -18.61 18.26
N TRP A 215 0.40 -17.82 19.28
CA TRP A 215 -0.39 -16.64 19.65
C TRP A 215 -0.19 -15.53 18.63
N VAL A 216 -1.28 -15.05 18.03
CA VAL A 216 -1.33 -13.86 17.18
C VAL A 216 -2.67 -13.17 17.36
N ILE A 217 -2.64 -11.85 17.35
CA ILE A 217 -3.80 -10.97 17.23
C ILE A 217 -3.43 -9.89 16.21
N GLY A 218 -4.38 -9.51 15.38
CA GLY A 218 -4.22 -8.55 14.28
C GLY A 218 -5.55 -8.17 13.71
#